data_AF-A0A956H887-F1
#
_entry.id   AF-A0A956H887-F1
#
_cell.length_a   1.000
_cell.length_b   1.000
_cell.length_c   1.000
_cell.angle_alpha   90.00
_cell.angle_beta   90.00
_cell.angle_gamma   90.00
#
_symmetry.space_group_name_H-M   'P 1'
#
loop_
_entity.id
_entity.type
_entity.pdbx_description
1 polymer ?
#
loop_
_entity_poly.entity_id
_entity_poly.type
_entity_poly.pdbx_seq_one_letter_code
_entity_poly.pdbx_strand_id
1 'polypeptide(L)'
;MTLTQSIEHRAPPPRGTPEWYLYKRAMRSDSARGGRLARFREIARRKRLTIEDVVAGEIEPVFVSEYRYYVWNVEPVLCVYCNERLSKTTKTRDHVIPRSRGGPSGDNLVPCCGPCNRAKADEPLLLFMARR
;
A
#
# COMPACT_ATOMS: atom_id res chain seq x y z
N MET A 1 -7.77 10.41 -30.73
CA MET A 1 -8.31 11.32 -29.68
C MET A 1 -7.32 11.34 -28.53
N THR A 2 -6.40 12.30 -28.54
CA THR A 2 -5.33 12.44 -27.55
C THR A 2 -5.87 13.00 -26.24
N LEU A 3 -5.78 12.22 -25.16
CA LEU A 3 -6.11 12.60 -23.78
C LEU A 3 -5.05 13.54 -23.18
N THR A 4 -4.72 14.61 -23.90
CA THR A 4 -3.90 15.73 -23.44
C THR A 4 -4.73 17.00 -23.52
N GLN A 5 -5.89 17.00 -22.86
CA GLN A 5 -6.63 18.21 -22.57
C GLN A 5 -6.65 18.44 -21.05
N SER A 6 -5.89 19.49 -20.67
CA SER A 6 -6.22 20.43 -19.59
C SER A 6 -6.04 19.96 -18.15
N ILE A 7 -4.78 19.93 -17.68
CA ILE A 7 -4.42 20.05 -16.24
C ILE A 7 -4.17 21.53 -15.88
N GLU A 8 -4.77 22.45 -16.63
CA GLU A 8 -4.73 23.86 -16.28
C GLU A 8 -5.96 24.16 -15.40
N HIS A 9 -5.69 24.60 -14.16
CA HIS A 9 -6.64 25.23 -13.22
C HIS A 9 -7.48 24.37 -12.25
N ARG A 10 -7.05 23.15 -11.85
CA ARG A 10 -7.60 22.50 -10.64
C ARG A 10 -6.64 22.63 -9.47
N ALA A 11 -7.16 23.10 -8.33
CA ALA A 11 -6.46 23.01 -7.04
C ALA A 11 -5.91 21.59 -6.83
N PRO A 12 -4.74 21.44 -6.19
CA PRO A 12 -4.14 20.11 -6.00
C PRO A 12 -5.11 19.18 -5.25
N PRO A 13 -5.24 17.90 -5.66
CA PRO A 13 -6.13 16.96 -4.96
C PRO A 13 -5.70 16.76 -3.50
N PRO A 14 -6.59 16.29 -2.61
CA PRO A 14 -6.26 16.04 -1.21
C PRO A 14 -5.06 15.10 -1.06
N ARG A 15 -4.11 15.45 -0.18
CA ARG A 15 -2.88 14.66 0.00
C ARG A 15 -3.21 13.22 0.40
N GLY A 16 -2.60 12.27 -0.30
CA GLY A 16 -2.72 10.84 0.01
C GLY A 16 -3.88 10.12 -0.68
N THR A 17 -4.63 10.78 -1.57
CA THR A 17 -5.59 10.11 -2.45
C THR A 17 -4.92 9.61 -3.73
N PRO A 18 -5.50 8.61 -4.45
CA PRO A 18 -5.01 8.18 -5.75
C PRO A 18 -4.80 9.34 -6.73
N GLU A 19 -5.74 10.29 -6.77
CA GLU A 19 -5.70 11.46 -7.65
C GLU A 19 -4.53 12.38 -7.31
N TRP A 20 -4.19 12.57 -6.03
CA TRP A 20 -3.03 13.35 -5.63
C TRP A 20 -1.71 12.69 -6.06
N TYR A 21 -1.64 11.36 -6.00
CA TYR A 21 -0.48 10.61 -6.50
C TYR A 21 -0.32 10.77 -8.01
N LEU A 22 -1.43 10.76 -8.77
CA LEU A 22 -1.44 11.01 -10.21
C LEU A 22 -1.11 12.48 -10.56
N TYR A 23 -1.70 13.45 -9.85
CA TYR A 23 -1.45 14.89 -10.02
C TYR A 23 0.02 15.25 -9.81
N LYS A 24 0.63 14.81 -8.69
CA LYS A 24 2.04 15.07 -8.41
C LYS A 24 2.96 14.47 -9.49
N ARG A 25 2.54 13.37 -10.11
CA ARG A 25 3.29 12.72 -11.18
C ARG A 25 3.21 13.50 -12.49
N ALA A 26 2.03 13.99 -12.87
CA ALA A 26 1.86 14.82 -14.07
C ALA A 26 2.76 16.07 -14.03
N MET A 27 2.98 16.61 -12.83
CA MET A 27 3.84 17.77 -12.59
C MET A 27 5.36 17.47 -12.59
N ARG A 28 5.79 16.21 -12.69
CA ARG A 28 7.21 15.79 -12.72
C ARG A 28 7.64 15.30 -14.10
N SER A 29 7.12 15.93 -15.15
CA SER A 29 7.29 15.56 -16.56
C SER A 29 8.74 15.44 -17.02
N ASP A 30 9.69 16.05 -16.32
CA ASP A 30 11.11 15.93 -16.61
C ASP A 30 11.82 15.15 -15.51
N SER A 31 12.12 13.86 -15.75
CA SER A 31 12.80 13.08 -14.71
C SER A 31 13.66 11.92 -15.24
N ALA A 32 14.91 12.26 -15.53
CA ALA A 32 16.04 11.37 -15.23
C ALA A 32 16.04 10.90 -13.73
N ARG A 33 15.17 11.45 -12.87
CA ARG A 33 14.99 11.13 -11.44
C ARG A 33 13.52 10.79 -11.08
N GLY A 34 12.87 9.88 -11.81
CA GLY A 34 11.42 9.62 -11.73
C GLY A 34 10.90 8.84 -10.49
N GLY A 35 11.61 8.89 -9.37
CA GLY A 35 11.19 8.29 -8.10
C GLY A 35 10.93 6.78 -8.16
N ARG A 36 10.04 6.30 -7.28
CA ARG A 36 9.77 4.88 -7.06
C ARG A 36 9.21 4.15 -8.31
N LEU A 37 8.25 4.74 -9.03
CA LEU A 37 7.69 4.15 -10.25
C LEU A 37 8.64 4.13 -11.45
N ALA A 38 9.46 5.17 -11.65
CA ALA A 38 10.43 5.14 -12.73
C ALA A 38 11.52 4.11 -12.46
N ARG A 39 11.97 4.00 -11.19
CA ARG A 39 12.84 2.92 -10.74
C ARG A 39 12.18 1.56 -11.01
N PHE A 40 10.92 1.39 -10.64
CA PHE A 40 10.16 0.17 -10.89
C PHE A 40 10.03 -0.17 -12.38
N ARG A 41 9.75 0.83 -13.24
CA ARG A 41 9.71 0.65 -14.69
C ARG A 41 11.06 0.19 -15.23
N GLU A 42 12.16 0.77 -14.76
CA GLU A 42 13.51 0.37 -15.18
C GLU A 42 13.86 -1.05 -14.71
N ILE A 43 13.46 -1.41 -13.48
CA ILE A 43 13.56 -2.77 -12.96
C ILE A 43 12.77 -3.73 -13.86
N ALA A 44 11.51 -3.41 -14.16
CA ALA A 44 10.65 -4.23 -15.00
C ALA A 44 11.17 -4.37 -16.45
N ARG A 45 11.96 -3.42 -16.96
CA ARG A 45 12.63 -3.55 -18.26
C ARG A 45 13.78 -4.57 -18.26
N ARG A 46 14.39 -4.80 -17.10
CA ARG A 46 15.60 -5.65 -16.96
C ARG A 46 15.31 -6.99 -16.32
N LYS A 47 14.31 -7.04 -15.44
CA LYS A 47 13.84 -8.23 -14.74
C LYS A 47 12.69 -8.85 -15.51
N ARG A 48 12.90 -10.09 -15.98
CA ARG A 48 11.85 -10.91 -16.57
C ARG A 48 11.04 -11.54 -15.43
N LEU A 49 9.76 -11.25 -15.40
CA LEU A 49 8.77 -11.94 -14.58
C LEU A 49 7.77 -12.57 -15.55
N THR A 50 7.58 -13.88 -15.47
CA THR A 50 6.61 -14.61 -16.30
C THR A 50 5.29 -14.78 -15.56
N ILE A 51 4.24 -15.21 -16.27
CA ILE A 51 2.96 -15.50 -15.63
C ILE A 51 3.10 -16.74 -14.73
N GLU A 52 3.90 -17.71 -15.18
CA GLU A 52 4.22 -18.94 -14.45
C GLU A 52 4.87 -18.61 -13.10
N ASP A 53 5.85 -17.69 -13.06
CA ASP A 53 6.48 -17.25 -11.80
C ASP A 53 5.45 -16.62 -10.85
N VAL A 54 4.53 -15.80 -11.38
CA VAL A 54 3.47 -15.17 -10.58
C VAL A 54 2.51 -16.21 -10.01
N VAL A 55 2.08 -17.17 -10.83
CA VAL A 55 1.18 -18.26 -10.42
C VAL A 55 1.85 -19.17 -9.38
N ALA A 56 3.15 -19.43 -9.53
CA ALA A 56 3.93 -20.20 -8.56
C ALA A 56 4.23 -19.42 -7.26
N GLY A 57 3.94 -18.11 -7.21
CA GLY A 57 4.27 -17.24 -6.08
C GLY A 57 5.75 -16.87 -5.99
N GLU A 58 6.54 -17.17 -7.02
CA GLU A 58 7.99 -16.89 -7.11
C GLU A 58 8.24 -15.48 -7.63
N ILE A 59 7.66 -14.49 -6.97
CA ILE A 59 7.77 -13.09 -7.38
C ILE A 59 9.05 -12.50 -6.78
N GLU A 60 9.91 -11.91 -7.62
CA GLU A 60 11.13 -11.28 -7.10
C GLU A 60 10.80 -10.22 -6.03
N PRO A 61 11.59 -10.11 -4.95
CA PRO A 61 11.29 -9.24 -3.80
C PRO A 61 11.03 -7.78 -4.16
N VAL A 62 11.63 -7.30 -5.24
CA VAL A 62 11.47 -5.92 -5.72
C VAL A 62 10.03 -5.65 -6.17
N PHE A 63 9.37 -6.59 -6.86
CA PHE A 63 7.98 -6.46 -7.27
C PHE A 63 7.03 -6.52 -6.07
N VAL A 64 7.28 -7.43 -5.14
CA VAL A 64 6.51 -7.53 -3.88
C VAL A 64 6.60 -6.23 -3.08
N SER A 65 7.80 -5.65 -2.99
CA SER A 65 8.03 -4.40 -2.24
C SER A 65 7.23 -3.22 -2.79
N GLU A 66 7.10 -3.16 -4.12
CA GLU A 66 6.38 -2.09 -4.82
C GLU A 66 4.87 -2.29 -4.71
N TYR A 67 4.38 -3.50 -4.95
CA TYR A 67 2.99 -3.86 -4.72
C TYR A 67 2.54 -3.50 -3.30
N ARG A 68 3.34 -3.88 -2.28
CA ARG A 68 3.09 -3.52 -0.90
C ARG A 68 3.03 -2.01 -0.69
N TYR A 69 3.94 -1.25 -1.30
CA TYR A 69 3.87 0.21 -1.16
C TYR A 69 2.52 0.77 -1.64
N TYR A 70 2.01 0.30 -2.78
CA TYR A 70 0.73 0.76 -3.33
C TYR A 70 -0.45 0.40 -2.44
N VAL A 71 -0.56 -0.87 -2.06
CA VAL A 71 -1.60 -1.36 -1.14
C VAL A 71 -1.59 -0.57 0.17
N TRP A 72 -0.41 -0.26 0.70
CA TRP A 72 -0.30 0.42 1.98
C TRP A 72 -0.40 1.94 1.91
N ASN A 73 -0.15 2.61 0.79
CA ASN A 73 0.04 4.07 0.78
C ASN A 73 -0.80 4.83 -0.24
N VAL A 74 -1.40 4.15 -1.22
CA VAL A 74 -2.08 4.82 -2.34
C VAL A 74 -3.57 4.48 -2.37
N GLU A 75 -3.92 3.21 -2.19
CA GLU A 75 -5.32 2.78 -2.19
C GLU A 75 -6.03 3.13 -0.87
N PRO A 76 -7.35 3.43 -0.90
CA PRO A 76 -8.15 3.46 0.31
C PRO A 76 -8.18 2.06 0.93
N VAL A 77 -7.60 1.95 2.12
CA VAL A 77 -7.44 0.68 2.82
C VAL A 77 -8.57 0.51 3.83
N LEU A 78 -9.15 -0.67 3.92
CA LEU A 78 -10.15 -0.97 4.95
C LEU A 78 -9.47 -1.51 6.21
N CYS A 79 -10.02 -1.21 7.37
CA CYS A 79 -9.64 -1.88 8.60
C CYS A 79 -9.94 -3.37 8.49
N VAL A 80 -8.95 -4.24 8.62
CA VAL A 80 -9.15 -5.69 8.50
C VAL A 80 -10.12 -6.28 9.54
N TYR A 81 -10.40 -5.54 10.61
CA TYR A 81 -11.23 -6.02 11.71
C TYR A 81 -12.66 -5.47 11.72
N CYS A 82 -12.90 -4.31 11.12
CA CYS A 82 -14.22 -3.67 11.17
C CYS A 82 -14.64 -3.04 9.85
N ASN A 83 -13.83 -3.19 8.80
CA ASN A 83 -14.06 -2.68 7.45
C ASN A 83 -14.22 -1.16 7.31
N GLU A 84 -13.91 -0.40 8.37
CA GLU A 84 -13.89 1.07 8.33
C GLU A 84 -12.87 1.57 7.29
N ARG A 85 -13.23 2.62 6.53
CA ARG A 85 -12.32 3.21 5.55
C ARG A 85 -11.22 3.97 6.25
N LEU A 86 -9.97 3.63 5.94
CA LEU A 86 -8.79 4.24 6.56
C LEU A 86 -8.14 5.24 5.61
N SER A 87 -7.82 6.42 6.16
CA SER A 87 -6.99 7.41 5.51
C SER A 87 -5.52 7.18 5.88
N LYS A 88 -4.61 7.97 5.30
CA LYS A 88 -3.20 7.96 5.69
C LYS A 88 -2.98 8.31 7.16
N THR A 89 -3.87 9.11 7.77
CA THR A 89 -3.74 9.56 9.17
C THR A 89 -4.47 8.65 10.16
N THR A 90 -5.52 7.93 9.73
CA THR A 90 -6.27 7.03 10.61
C THR A 90 -5.80 5.57 10.55
N LYS A 91 -5.06 5.20 9.50
CA LYS A 91 -4.48 3.87 9.35
C LYS A 91 -3.33 3.65 10.33
N THR A 92 -3.42 2.57 11.09
CA THR A 92 -2.33 2.02 11.89
C THR A 92 -1.89 0.66 11.34
N ARG A 93 -0.81 0.10 11.88
CA ARG A 93 -0.32 -1.25 11.56
C ARG A 93 -0.48 -2.11 12.81
N ASP A 94 -1.17 -3.23 12.69
CA ASP A 94 -1.20 -4.23 13.75
C ASP A 94 -0.47 -5.51 13.33
N HIS A 95 0.09 -6.22 14.32
CA HIS A 95 0.71 -7.51 14.13
C HIS A 95 -0.34 -8.62 14.34
N VAL A 96 -0.60 -9.43 13.31
CA VAL A 96 -1.55 -10.56 13.37
C VAL A 96 -1.19 -11.51 14.52
N ILE A 97 0.08 -11.90 14.57
CA ILE A 97 0.72 -12.50 15.75
C ILE A 97 1.34 -11.35 16.55
N PRO A 98 0.94 -11.11 17.80
CA PRO A 98 1.47 -10.03 18.62
C PRO A 98 2.99 -10.06 18.74
N ARG A 99 3.62 -8.88 18.72
CA ARG A 99 5.07 -8.75 18.87
C ARG A 99 5.59 -9.31 20.20
N SER A 100 4.82 -9.13 21.28
CA SER A 100 5.10 -9.72 22.60
C SER A 100 5.10 -11.25 22.60
N ARG A 101 4.50 -11.88 21.57
CA ARG A 101 4.42 -13.33 21.37
C ARG A 101 5.32 -13.80 20.22
N GLY A 102 6.32 -13.01 19.83
CA GLY A 102 7.30 -13.38 18.80
C GLY A 102 6.85 -13.14 17.36
N GLY A 103 5.75 -12.42 17.13
CA GLY A 103 5.28 -12.11 15.78
C GLY A 103 6.26 -11.22 15.00
N PRO A 104 6.70 -11.62 13.78
CA PRO A 104 7.64 -10.82 12.99
C PRO A 104 6.97 -9.57 12.40
N SER A 105 7.76 -8.64 11.86
CA SER A 105 7.24 -7.56 11.02
C SER A 105 7.17 -8.00 9.55
N GLY A 106 6.64 -7.14 8.66
CA GLY A 106 6.49 -7.44 7.24
C GLY A 106 5.13 -8.06 6.94
N ASP A 107 5.12 -9.34 6.60
CA ASP A 107 3.93 -10.09 6.16
C ASP A 107 2.88 -10.29 7.26
N ASN A 108 3.33 -10.24 8.52
CA ASN A 108 2.48 -10.33 9.70
C ASN A 108 1.80 -8.99 10.06
N LEU A 109 2.02 -7.92 9.29
CA LEU A 109 1.38 -6.62 9.52
C LEU A 109 0.10 -6.48 8.69
N VAL A 110 -0.96 -5.97 9.33
CA VAL A 110 -2.25 -5.69 8.69
C VAL A 110 -2.75 -4.28 8.99
N PRO A 111 -3.47 -3.64 8.05
CA PRO A 111 -4.00 -2.30 8.23
C PRO A 111 -5.23 -2.31 9.14
N CYS A 112 -5.23 -1.49 10.19
CA CYS A 112 -6.40 -1.35 11.07
C CYS A 112 -6.55 0.06 11.63
N CYS A 113 -7.74 0.40 12.12
CA CYS A 113 -7.96 1.66 12.84
C CYS A 113 -7.41 1.59 14.27
N GLY A 114 -7.09 2.75 14.83
CA GLY A 114 -6.58 2.87 16.21
C GLY A 114 -7.46 2.20 17.28
N PRO A 115 -8.80 2.35 17.26
CA PRO A 115 -9.68 1.65 18.20
C PRO A 115 -9.55 0.13 18.16
N CYS A 116 -9.54 -0.48 16.96
CA CYS A 116 -9.40 -1.93 16.84
C CYS A 116 -8.03 -2.41 17.28
N ASN A 117 -6.98 -1.69 16.90
CA ASN A 117 -5.61 -2.01 17.26
C ASN A 117 -5.43 -2.05 18.79
N ARG A 118 -5.93 -1.01 19.49
CA ARG A 118 -5.94 -0.96 20.95
C ARG A 118 -6.79 -2.06 21.58
N ALA A 119 -7.96 -2.35 21.00
CA ALA A 119 -8.83 -3.39 21.51
C ALA A 119 -8.21 -4.78 21.40
N LYS A 120 -7.48 -5.07 20.32
CA LYS A 120 -6.75 -6.34 20.13
C LYS A 120 -5.54 -6.45 21.07
N ALA A 121 -4.80 -5.36 21.24
CA ALA A 121 -3.61 -5.32 22.10
C ALA A 121 -2.63 -6.48 21.79
N ASP A 122 -2.34 -7.33 22.78
CA ASP A 122 -1.42 -8.47 22.67
C ASP A 122 -2.14 -9.80 22.44
N GLU A 123 -3.41 -9.75 22.02
CA GLU A 123 -4.21 -10.92 21.71
C GLU A 123 -3.92 -11.44 20.29
N PRO A 124 -3.77 -12.76 20.10
CA PRO A 124 -3.71 -13.37 18.77
C PRO A 124 -4.96 -13.08 17.96
N LEU A 125 -4.80 -12.93 16.64
CA LEU A 125 -5.89 -12.61 15.71
C LEU A 125 -7.15 -13.45 15.93
N LEU A 126 -7.02 -14.78 16.03
CA LEU A 126 -8.18 -15.67 16.12
C LEU A 126 -9.01 -15.44 17.38
N LEU A 127 -8.37 -15.23 18.53
CA LEU A 127 -9.07 -14.97 19.78
C LEU A 127 -9.78 -13.61 19.73
N PHE A 128 -9.09 -12.59 19.21
CA PHE A 128 -9.66 -11.27 19.04
C PHE A 128 -10.89 -11.27 18.12
N MET A 129 -10.86 -12.04 17.04
CA MET A 129 -11.99 -12.17 16.12
C MET A 129 -13.14 -12.99 16.69
N ALA A 130 -12.85 -14.01 17.51
CA ALA A 130 -13.89 -14.86 18.10
C ALA A 130 -14.78 -14.14 19.12
N ARG A 131 -14.27 -13.08 19.76
CA ARG A 131 -15.01 -12.30 20.78
C ARG A 131 -15.70 -11.04 20.25
N ARG A 132 -15.66 -10.82 18.93
CA ARG A 132 -16.00 -9.54 18.31
C ARG A 132 -17.27 -9.62 17.48
#